data_AF-A0A355EU45-F1
#
_entry.id   AF-A0A355EU45-F1
#
_cell.length_a   1.000
_cell.length_b   1.000
_cell.length_c   1.000
_cell.angle_alpha   90.00
_cell.angle_beta   90.00
_cell.angle_gamma   90.00
#
_symmetry.space_group_name_H-M   'P 1'
#
loop_
_entity.id
_entity.type
_entity.pdbx_description
1 polymer ?
#
loop_
_entity_poly.entity_id
_entity_poly.type
_entity_poly.pdbx_seq_one_letter_code
_entity_poly.pdbx_strand_id
1 'polypeptide(L)' 'MALIDGQPRSADARAYNGALTVLALDQATVHEVLSMDPDAAAEFLQLLCRLIASRLREIDEKVISWRIMSGERNESVSA' A
#
# COMPACT_ATOMS: atom_id res chain seq x y z
N MET A 1 3.35 1.26 -6.19
CA MET A 1 4.58 0.50 -5.88
C MET A 1 5.83 1.14 -6.47
N ALA A 2 5.76 2.31 -7.13
CA ALA A 2 6.87 2.99 -7.80
C ALA A 2 8.27 2.91 -7.16
N LEU A 3 8.37 3.06 -5.84
CA LEU A 3 9.65 2.99 -5.13
C LEU A 3 10.25 1.58 -5.05
N ILE A 4 9.40 0.56 -5.12
CA ILE A 4 9.73 -0.88 -4.97
C ILE A 4 9.87 -1.55 -6.34
N ASP A 5 8.95 -1.27 -7.28
CA ASP A 5 8.86 -1.98 -8.56
C ASP A 5 9.05 -1.09 -9.81
N GLY A 6 9.31 0.21 -9.61
CA GLY A 6 9.48 1.17 -10.71
C GLY A 6 8.21 1.44 -11.53
N GLN A 7 7.05 0.88 -11.16
CA GLN A 7 5.81 1.08 -11.91
C GLN A 7 5.18 2.45 -11.60
N PRO A 8 4.35 3.00 -12.50
CA PRO A 8 3.61 4.23 -12.22
C PRO A 8 2.81 4.17 -10.91
N ARG A 9 2.51 5.34 -10.32
CA ARG A 9 1.68 5.42 -9.12
C ARG A 9 0.32 4.76 -9.41
N SER A 10 -0.08 3.85 -8.53
CA SER A 10 -1.33 3.07 -8.67
C SER A 10 -2.57 3.87 -8.29
N ALA A 11 -2.41 4.99 -7.58
CA ALA A 11 -3.49 5.87 -7.16
C ALA A 11 -2.96 7.28 -6.86
N ASP A 12 -3.89 8.24 -6.84
CA ASP A 12 -3.65 9.57 -6.32
C ASP A 12 -3.80 9.59 -4.79
N ALA A 13 -2.96 10.38 -4.12
CA ALA A 13 -3.12 10.73 -2.71
C ALA A 13 -3.42 12.23 -2.61
N ARG A 14 -4.52 12.59 -1.94
CA ARG A 14 -4.96 13.97 -1.75
C ARG A 14 -5.14 14.24 -0.25
N ALA A 15 -4.67 15.40 0.21
CA ALA A 15 -4.89 15.82 1.59
C ALA A 15 -6.40 16.07 1.81
N TYR A 16 -6.99 15.42 2.81
CA TYR A 16 -8.43 15.41 3.00
C TYR A 16 -8.99 16.69 3.64
N ASN A 17 -8.18 17.50 4.36
CA ASN A 17 -8.62 18.79 4.93
C ASN A 17 -7.43 19.68 5.33
N GLY A 18 -6.94 20.51 4.41
CA GLY A 18 -5.91 21.51 4.71
C GLY A 18 -4.47 20.96 4.69
N ALA A 19 -3.56 21.68 5.35
CA ALA A 19 -2.13 21.37 5.33
C ALA A 19 -1.84 20.04 6.04
N LEU A 20 -1.02 19.20 5.41
CA LEU A 20 -0.56 17.92 5.93
C LEU A 20 0.95 17.87 5.85
N THR A 21 1.59 17.40 6.93
CA THR A 21 3.00 17.05 6.92
C THR A 21 3.15 15.57 6.57
N VAL A 22 3.98 15.27 5.59
CA VAL A 22 4.31 13.90 5.18
C VAL A 22 5.80 13.67 5.28
N LEU A 23 6.19 12.46 5.71
CA LEU A 23 7.56 11.99 5.52
C LEU A 23 7.68 11.50 4.07
N ALA A 24 8.53 12.14 3.29
CA ALA A 24 8.86 11.71 1.94
C ALA A 24 10.23 11.03 1.95
N LEU A 25 10.28 9.80 1.45
CA LEU A 25 11.52 9.08 1.17
C LEU A 25 11.63 8.94 -0.34
N ASP A 26 12.72 9.46 -0.90
CA ASP A 26 13.04 9.25 -2.31
C ASP A 26 13.83 7.95 -2.51
N GLN A 27 14.04 7.58 -3.77
CA GLN A 27 14.72 6.34 -4.11
C GLN A 27 16.19 6.34 -3.67
N ALA A 28 16.88 7.48 -3.75
CA ALA A 28 18.27 7.61 -3.33
C ALA A 28 18.43 7.36 -1.83
N THR A 29 17.57 7.98 -1.01
CA THR A 29 17.54 7.80 0.45
C THR A 29 17.30 6.34 0.82
N VAL A 30 16.37 5.67 0.14
CA VAL A 30 16.12 4.24 0.37
C VAL A 30 17.36 3.41 0.03
N HIS A 31 18.01 3.66 -1.11
CA HIS A 31 19.23 2.94 -1.47
C HIS A 31 20.37 3.17 -0.47
N GLU A 32 20.49 4.39 0.07
CA GLU A 32 21.48 4.70 1.09
C GLU A 32 21.22 3.91 2.37
N VAL A 33 19.99 3.92 2.90
CA VAL A 33 19.60 3.12 4.07
C VAL A 33 19.91 1.64 3.87
N LEU A 34 19.65 1.11 2.67
CA LEU A 34 19.93 -0.29 2.35
C LEU A 34 21.43 -0.60 2.20
N SER A 35 22.28 0.41 2.01
CA SER A 35 23.72 0.27 1.79
C SER A 35 24.57 0.57 3.03
N MET A 36 23.96 1.08 4.11
CA MET A 36 24.68 1.48 5.33
C MET A 36 25.11 0.28 6.18
N ASP A 37 24.15 -0.37 6.84
CA ASP A 37 24.36 -1.47 7.77
C ASP A 37 23.38 -2.60 7.46
N PRO A 38 23.84 -3.85 7.27
CA PRO A 38 22.96 -4.97 6.90
C PRO A 38 21.81 -5.21 7.89
N ASP A 39 22.04 -5.02 9.19
CA ASP A 39 21.03 -5.24 10.21
C ASP A 39 19.96 -4.12 10.15
N ALA A 40 20.39 -2.86 10.07
CA ALA A 40 19.48 -1.72 9.87
C ALA A 40 18.66 -1.84 8.56
N ALA A 41 19.28 -2.30 7.47
CA ALA A 41 18.60 -2.54 6.20
C ALA A 41 17.51 -3.62 6.35
N ALA A 42 17.81 -4.70 7.07
CA ALA A 42 16.85 -5.77 7.34
C ALA A 42 15.67 -5.27 8.19
N GLU A 43 15.93 -4.49 9.25
CA GLU A 43 14.89 -3.88 10.08
C GLU A 43 13.99 -2.94 9.27
N PHE A 44 14.59 -2.12 8.42
CA PHE A 44 13.86 -1.22 7.52
C PHE A 44 12.94 -2.00 6.55
N LEU A 45 13.46 -3.05 5.91
CA LEU A 45 12.66 -3.91 5.03
C LEU A 45 11.55 -4.64 5.78
N GLN A 46 11.81 -5.13 7.01
CA GLN A 46 10.78 -5.73 7.84
C GLN A 46 9.66 -4.74 8.21
N LEU A 47 10.00 -3.47 8.46
CA LEU A 47 9.00 -2.42 8.66
C LEU A 47 8.14 -2.22 7.41
N LEU A 48 8.76 -2.07 6.23
CA LEU A 48 8.04 -1.91 4.97
C LEU A 48 7.12 -3.11 4.66
N CYS A 49 7.62 -4.33 4.83
CA CYS A 49 6.84 -5.56 4.64
C CYS A 49 5.61 -5.60 5.56
N ARG A 50 5.76 -5.23 6.84
CA ARG A 50 4.64 -5.16 7.78
C ARG A 50 3.59 -4.12 7.37
N LEU A 51 4.02 -2.94 6.93
CA LEU A 51 3.12 -1.89 6.46
C LEU A 51 2.31 -2.34 5.23
N ILE A 52 2.98 -2.94 4.24
CA ILE A 52 2.32 -3.43 3.02
C ILE A 52 1.37 -4.57 3.35
N ALA A 53 1.79 -5.55 4.15
CA ALA A 53 0.94 -6.68 4.53
C ALA A 53 -0.31 -6.24 5.32
N SER A 54 -0.16 -5.28 6.23
CA SER A 54 -1.29 -4.68 6.94
C SER A 54 -2.25 -3.99 5.98
N ARG A 55 -1.72 -3.21 5.04
CA ARG A 55 -2.52 -2.49 4.05
C ARG A 55 -3.26 -3.42 3.10
N LEU A 56 -2.64 -4.52 2.68
CA LEU A 56 -3.29 -5.53 1.83
C LEU A 56 -4.47 -6.18 2.54
N ARG A 57 -4.34 -6.55 3.81
CA ARG A 57 -5.46 -7.09 4.61
C ARG A 57 -6.61 -6.09 4.73
N GLU A 58 -6.29 -4.83 5.03
CA GLU A 58 -7.30 -3.76 5.13
C GLU A 58 -8.04 -3.56 3.79
N ILE A 59 -7.33 -3.62 2.66
CA ILE A 59 -7.94 -3.50 1.33
C ILE A 59 -8.84 -4.71 1.06
N ASP A 60 -8.37 -5.93 1.34
CA ASP A 60 -9.13 -7.16 1.15
C ASP A 60 -10.46 -7.12 1.93
N GLU A 61 -10.40 -6.78 3.22
CA GLU A 61 -11.58 -6.61 4.08
C GLU A 61 -12.57 -5.58 3.50
N LYS A 62 -12.05 -4.44 3.03
CA LYS A 62 -12.88 -3.39 2.42
C LYS A 62 -13.52 -3.82 1.12
N VAL A 63 -12.78 -4.52 0.25
CA VAL A 63 -13.29 -5.02 -1.04
C VAL A 63 -14.37 -6.08 -0.81
N ILE A 64 -14.13 -7.03 0.10
CA ILE A 64 -15.10 -8.07 0.44
C ILE A 64 -16.35 -7.45 1.07
N SER A 65 -16.18 -6.55 2.04
CA SER A 65 -17.29 -5.86 2.68
C SER A 65 -18.14 -5.09 1.66
N TRP A 66 -17.49 -4.34 0.77
CA TRP A 66 -18.17 -3.66 -0.34
C TRP A 66 -18.90 -4.63 -1.25
N ARG A 67 -18.31 -5.78 -1.60
CA ARG A 67 -18.95 -6.80 -2.43
C ARG A 67 -20.20 -7.38 -1.78
N ILE A 68 -20.16 -7.64 -0.48
CA ILE A 68 -21.33 -8.14 0.28
C ILE A 68 -22.42 -7.06 0.33
N MET A 69 -22.06 -5.81 0.63
CA MET A 69 -23.00 -4.70 0.78
C MET A 69 -23.62 -4.24 -0.54
N SER A 70 -22.86 -4.28 -1.63
CA SER A 70 -23.36 -3.96 -2.98
C SER A 70 -24.31 -5.02 -3.52
N GLY A 71 -24.42 -6.16 -2.84
CA GLY A 71 -25.43 -7.18 -3.06
C GLY A 71 -25.46 -7.64 -4.51
N GLU A 72 -24.34 -8.12 -5.05
CA GLU A 72 -24.29 -8.73 -6.39
C GLU A 72 -25.48 -9.68 -6.53
N ARG A 73 -26.50 -9.18 -7.24
CA ARG A 73 -27.68 -9.92 -7.64
C ARG A 73 -27.15 -10.97 -8.61
N ASN A 74 -27.10 -12.21 -8.15
CA ASN A 74 -26.67 -13.33 -8.96
C ASN A 74 -27.73 -13.54 -10.06
N GLU A 75 -27.66 -12.77 -11.16
CA GLU A 75 -28.51 -12.94 -12.36
C GLU A 75 -28.06 -14.14 -13.21
N SER A 76 -27.58 -15.20 -12.55
CA SER A 76 -27.24 -16.47 -13.17
C SER A 76 -27.92 -17.64 -12.48
N VAL A 77 -29.20 -17.50 -12.15
CA VAL A 77 -30.12 -18.64 -11.91
C VAL A 77 -31.48 -18.30 -12.51
N SER A 78 -31.57 -18.33 -13.83
CA SER A 78 -32.83 -18.47 -14.59
C SER A 78 -32.48 -19.03 -15.96
N ALA A 79 -32.37 -20.36 -16.03
CA ALA A 79 -32.47 -21.16 -17.24
C ALA A 79 -33.35 -22.36 -16.91
#